data_AF-A0A942K8R8-F1
#
_entry.id   AF-A0A942K8R8-F1
#
_cell.length_a   1.000
_cell.length_b   1.000
_cell.length_c   1.000
_cell.angle_alpha   90.00
_cell.angle_beta   90.00
_cell.angle_gamma   90.00
#
_symmetry.space_group_name_H-M   'P 1'
#
loop_
_entity.id
_entity.type
_entity.pdbx_description
1 polymer ?
#
loop_
_entity_poly.entity_id
_entity_poly.type
_entity_poly.pdbx_seq_one_letter_code
_entity_poly.pdbx_strand_id
1 'polypeptide(L)'
;MPNWASRRVYATGLYQGLIDQIRSAAGAPNQIFEEPTGWERVDRGIYEIRRRLEQAENEEQLQAVGLLCRETLISVAQVVFDPQRHPTEDGVIPSETDAKRMLDAYIASELAGGANEGVRRHAKAALTLANDLQHHRTANFRQAALCAEATTSVVNIAAVISGRRDRQQ
;
A
#
# COMPACT_ATOMS: atom_id res chain seq x y z
N MET A 1 14.88 24.12 42.55
CA MET A 1 14.01 24.64 41.46
C MET A 1 13.89 23.58 40.37
N PRO A 2 12.72 23.35 39.75
CA PRO A 2 12.59 22.34 38.69
C PRO A 2 13.45 22.74 37.49
N ASN A 3 14.39 21.88 37.12
CA ASN A 3 15.22 22.07 35.93
C ASN A 3 14.39 21.82 34.66
N TRP A 4 14.84 22.33 33.52
CA TRP A 4 14.14 22.18 32.25
C TRP A 4 13.82 20.71 31.91
N ALA A 5 14.73 19.78 32.23
CA ALA A 5 14.52 18.35 32.01
C ALA A 5 13.33 17.79 32.80
N SER A 6 13.19 18.15 34.08
CA SER A 6 12.08 17.72 34.95
C SER A 6 10.73 18.29 34.51
N ARG A 7 10.71 19.52 33.98
CA ARG A 7 9.49 20.13 33.41
C ARG A 7 9.04 19.43 32.13
N ARG A 8 10.00 19.04 31.28
CA ARG A 8 9.72 18.32 30.04
C ARG A 8 9.10 16.94 30.33
N VAL A 9 9.68 16.18 31.26
CA VAL A 9 9.15 14.87 31.67
C VAL A 9 7.74 14.99 32.25
N TYR A 10 7.49 15.99 33.09
CA TYR A 10 6.17 16.25 33.67
C TYR A 10 5.13 16.62 32.61
N ALA A 11 5.47 17.52 31.68
CA ALA A 11 4.58 17.90 30.58
C ALA A 11 4.25 16.71 29.67
N THR A 12 5.25 15.88 29.33
CA THR A 12 5.00 14.66 28.56
C THR A 12 4.08 13.69 29.32
N GLY A 13 4.29 13.52 30.62
CA GLY A 13 3.46 12.66 31.47
C GLY A 13 1.98 13.08 31.54
N LEU A 14 1.68 14.39 31.55
CA LEU A 14 0.31 14.91 31.57
C LEU A 14 -0.49 14.54 30.30
N TYR A 15 0.17 14.55 29.15
CA TYR A 15 -0.49 14.26 27.87
C TYR A 15 -0.40 12.80 27.47
N GLN A 16 0.37 11.97 28.19
CA GLN A 16 0.66 10.62 27.75
C GLN A 16 -0.58 9.75 27.62
N GLY A 17 -1.52 9.82 28.58
CA GLY A 17 -2.79 9.09 28.48
C GLY A 17 -3.66 9.50 27.30
N LEU A 18 -3.66 10.79 26.92
CA LEU A 18 -4.36 11.28 25.74
C LEU A 18 -3.64 10.85 24.45
N ILE A 19 -2.31 10.90 24.42
CA ILE A 19 -1.50 10.42 23.29
C ILE A 19 -1.73 8.93 23.08
N ASP A 20 -1.78 8.14 24.15
CA ASP A 20 -2.04 6.70 24.09
C ASP A 20 -3.49 6.42 23.64
N GLN A 21 -4.46 7.21 24.08
CA GLN A 21 -5.84 7.14 23.58
C GLN A 21 -5.95 7.51 22.09
N ILE A 22 -5.31 8.60 21.66
CA ILE A 22 -5.27 8.99 20.24
C ILE A 22 -4.57 7.93 19.42
N ARG A 23 -3.46 7.34 19.88
CA ARG A 23 -2.80 6.22 19.19
C ARG A 23 -3.70 4.99 19.12
N SER A 24 -4.43 4.68 20.19
CA SER A 24 -5.37 3.55 20.21
C SER A 24 -6.61 3.78 19.34
N ALA A 25 -7.04 5.03 19.17
CA ALA A 25 -8.19 5.42 18.35
C ALA A 25 -7.83 5.71 16.88
N ALA A 26 -6.60 6.18 16.62
CA ALA A 26 -6.05 6.45 15.28
C ALA A 26 -5.35 5.22 14.68
N GLY A 27 -4.99 4.24 15.50
CA GLY A 27 -4.61 2.93 15.03
C GLY A 27 -5.83 2.30 14.37
N ALA A 28 -5.83 2.21 13.03
CA ALA A 28 -6.72 1.25 12.39
C ALA A 28 -6.34 -0.13 12.97
N PRO A 29 -7.23 -0.83 13.68
CA PRO A 29 -6.85 -1.87 14.65
C PRO A 29 -6.26 -3.16 14.04
N ASN A 30 -5.80 -3.13 12.78
CA ASN A 30 -5.36 -4.31 12.04
C ASN A 30 -4.32 -4.02 10.93
N GLN A 31 -3.48 -2.97 11.06
CA GLN A 31 -2.38 -2.79 10.12
C GLN A 31 -1.16 -3.62 10.55
N ILE A 32 -0.70 -4.52 9.68
CA ILE A 32 0.53 -5.33 9.90
C ILE A 32 1.76 -4.43 10.05
N PHE A 33 1.79 -3.30 9.36
CA PHE A 33 2.85 -2.30 9.43
C PHE A 33 2.28 -0.97 9.90
N GLU A 34 2.80 -0.43 11.00
CA GLU A 34 2.39 0.88 11.53
C GLU A 34 3.02 2.04 10.75
N GLU A 35 4.25 1.84 10.27
CA GLU A 35 5.00 2.88 9.59
C GLU A 35 4.55 3.02 8.13
N PRO A 36 4.57 4.23 7.55
CA PRO A 36 4.42 4.42 6.11
C PRO A 36 5.49 3.65 5.32
N THR A 37 5.24 3.37 4.05
CA THR A 37 6.25 2.76 3.18
C THR A 37 7.45 3.69 2.96
N GLY A 38 7.27 5.00 3.17
CA GLY A 38 8.25 6.04 2.86
C GLY A 38 8.26 6.42 1.39
N TRP A 39 7.31 5.91 0.58
CA TRP A 39 7.06 6.39 -0.77
C TRP A 39 5.87 7.34 -0.69
N GLU A 40 6.15 8.65 -0.62
CA GLU A 40 5.16 9.67 -0.25
C GLU A 40 3.86 9.60 -1.09
N ARG A 41 3.98 9.40 -2.41
CA ARG A 41 2.82 9.25 -3.31
C ARG A 41 1.99 8.01 -3.01
N VAL A 42 2.65 6.90 -2.70
CA VAL A 42 2.01 5.62 -2.37
C VAL A 42 1.30 5.71 -1.03
N ASP A 43 1.98 6.26 -0.02
CA ASP A 43 1.43 6.43 1.33
C ASP A 43 0.19 7.32 1.32
N ARG A 44 0.23 8.41 0.56
CA ARG A 44 -0.93 9.28 0.33
C ARG A 44 -2.07 8.54 -0.39
N GLY A 45 -1.74 7.73 -1.39
CA GLY A 45 -2.71 6.90 -2.12
C GLY A 45 -3.45 5.94 -1.19
N ILE A 46 -2.71 5.19 -0.36
CA ILE A 46 -3.29 4.27 0.64
C ILE A 46 -4.18 5.00 1.65
N TYR A 47 -3.75 6.17 2.14
CA TYR A 47 -4.55 6.98 3.04
C TYR A 47 -5.88 7.42 2.39
N GLU A 48 -5.83 7.95 1.17
CA GLU A 48 -7.03 8.41 0.46
C GLU A 48 -7.97 7.25 0.08
N ILE A 49 -7.44 6.08 -0.30
CA ILE A 49 -8.25 4.88 -0.57
C ILE A 49 -9.09 4.52 0.67
N ARG A 50 -8.46 4.43 1.84
CA ARG A 50 -9.15 4.08 3.11
C ARG A 50 -10.21 5.11 3.46
N ARG A 51 -9.81 6.39 3.46
CA ARG A 51 -10.69 7.50 3.79
C ARG A 51 -11.91 7.56 2.86
N ARG A 52 -11.72 7.36 1.55
CA ARG A 52 -12.85 7.39 0.59
C ARG A 52 -13.73 6.16 0.68
N LEU A 53 -13.16 4.98 0.92
CA LEU A 53 -13.95 3.77 1.11
C LEU A 53 -14.86 3.87 2.35
N GLU A 54 -14.37 4.45 3.45
CA GLU A 54 -15.15 4.70 4.67
C GLU A 54 -16.31 5.68 4.45
N GLN A 55 -16.15 6.62 3.52
CA GLN A 55 -17.11 7.69 3.25
C GLN A 55 -18.04 7.41 2.06
N ALA A 56 -17.81 6.33 1.32
CA ALA A 56 -18.55 6.05 0.10
C ALA A 56 -19.94 5.48 0.40
N GLU A 57 -20.97 6.17 -0.07
CA GLU A 57 -22.39 5.84 0.12
C GLU A 57 -23.11 5.48 -1.19
N ASN A 58 -22.52 5.81 -2.34
CA ASN A 58 -23.10 5.58 -3.67
C ASN A 58 -22.10 5.01 -4.67
N GLU A 59 -22.61 4.59 -5.82
CA GLU A 59 -21.85 3.90 -6.86
C GLU A 59 -20.69 4.75 -7.40
N GLU A 60 -20.93 6.04 -7.67
CA GLU A 60 -19.90 6.95 -8.20
C GLU A 60 -18.74 7.15 -7.21
N GLN A 61 -19.04 7.24 -5.91
CA GLN A 61 -18.01 7.30 -4.87
C GLN A 61 -17.22 5.99 -4.77
N LEU A 62 -17.88 4.84 -4.92
CA LEU A 62 -17.23 3.53 -4.94
C LEU A 62 -16.34 3.34 -6.18
N GLN A 63 -16.78 3.80 -7.35
CA GLN A 63 -15.95 3.84 -8.55
C GLN A 63 -14.71 4.73 -8.36
N ALA A 64 -14.86 5.87 -7.67
CA ALA A 64 -13.74 6.75 -7.35
C ALA A 64 -12.68 6.08 -6.45
N VAL A 65 -13.07 5.13 -5.59
CA VAL A 65 -12.12 4.29 -4.84
C VAL A 65 -11.31 3.40 -5.78
N GLY A 66 -11.96 2.77 -6.76
CA GLY A 66 -11.28 1.97 -7.79
C GLY A 66 -10.27 2.79 -8.62
N LEU A 67 -10.63 4.03 -8.98
CA LEU A 67 -9.71 4.95 -9.65
C LEU A 67 -8.49 5.26 -8.78
N LEU A 68 -8.67 5.52 -7.48
CA LEU A 68 -7.54 5.75 -6.57
C LEU A 68 -6.65 4.51 -6.41
N CYS A 69 -7.24 3.31 -6.42
CA CYS A 69 -6.49 2.05 -6.41
C CYS A 69 -5.56 1.97 -7.61
N ARG A 70 -6.06 2.27 -8.82
CA ARG A 70 -5.26 2.33 -10.05
C ARG A 70 -4.09 3.30 -9.95
N GLU A 71 -4.35 4.53 -9.54
CA GLU A 71 -3.30 5.56 -9.42
C GLU A 71 -2.24 5.19 -8.36
N THR A 72 -2.66 4.50 -7.31
CA THR A 72 -1.77 3.97 -6.28
C THR A 72 -0.90 2.84 -6.84
N LEU A 73 -1.48 1.89 -7.60
CA LEU A 73 -0.71 0.84 -8.28
C LEU A 73 0.30 1.40 -9.27
N ILE A 74 -0.07 2.42 -10.06
CA ILE A 74 0.87 3.13 -10.95
C ILE A 74 2.01 3.74 -10.13
N SER A 75 1.69 4.41 -9.02
CA SER A 75 2.70 5.03 -8.16
C SER A 75 3.64 3.99 -7.55
N VAL A 76 3.16 2.81 -7.14
CA VAL A 76 4.02 1.71 -6.67
C VAL A 76 4.88 1.18 -7.81
N ALA A 77 4.29 0.90 -8.96
CA ALA A 77 5.01 0.39 -10.13
C ALA A 77 6.19 1.30 -10.49
N GLN A 78 5.97 2.61 -10.55
CA GLN A 78 6.99 3.59 -10.90
C GLN A 78 8.16 3.66 -9.92
N VAL A 79 7.95 3.34 -8.63
CA VAL A 79 9.03 3.40 -7.63
C VAL A 79 9.79 2.10 -7.46
N VAL A 80 9.22 0.95 -7.87
CA VAL A 80 9.87 -0.36 -7.72
C VAL A 80 10.43 -0.94 -9.01
N PHE A 81 9.88 -0.55 -10.17
CA PHE A 81 10.29 -1.08 -11.46
C PHE A 81 11.59 -0.45 -11.94
N ASP A 82 12.53 -1.30 -12.36
CA ASP A 82 13.77 -0.94 -13.03
C ASP A 82 13.85 -1.70 -14.36
N PRO A 83 13.75 -1.03 -15.52
CA PRO A 83 13.79 -1.67 -16.83
C PRO A 83 15.05 -2.51 -17.09
N GLN A 84 16.17 -2.23 -16.41
CA GLN A 84 17.42 -2.98 -16.57
C GLN A 84 17.42 -4.27 -15.75
N ARG A 85 16.64 -4.33 -14.68
CA ARG A 85 16.58 -5.46 -13.75
C ARG A 85 15.32 -6.32 -13.93
N HIS A 86 14.25 -5.73 -14.46
CA HIS A 86 12.91 -6.33 -14.50
C HIS A 86 12.43 -6.50 -15.93
N PRO A 87 13.00 -7.46 -16.70
CA PRO A 87 12.50 -7.76 -18.03
C PRO A 87 11.06 -8.26 -17.97
N THR A 88 10.24 -7.84 -18.91
CA THR A 88 8.86 -8.29 -19.02
C THR A 88 8.79 -9.70 -19.59
N GLU A 89 7.85 -10.51 -19.08
CA GLU A 89 7.70 -11.91 -19.47
C GLU A 89 7.30 -12.06 -20.96
N ASP A 90 6.63 -11.05 -21.52
CA ASP A 90 6.19 -10.99 -22.92
C ASP A 90 7.13 -10.21 -23.84
N GLY A 91 8.24 -9.67 -23.31
CA GLY A 91 9.20 -8.86 -24.05
C GLY A 91 8.71 -7.48 -24.48
N VAL A 92 7.51 -7.06 -24.05
CA VAL A 92 6.96 -5.73 -24.35
C VAL A 92 7.51 -4.71 -23.37
N ILE A 93 8.01 -3.57 -23.86
CA ILE A 93 8.43 -2.46 -22.99
C ILE A 93 7.17 -1.79 -22.42
N PRO A 94 6.97 -1.79 -21.09
CA PRO A 94 5.79 -1.17 -20.49
C PRO A 94 5.83 0.35 -20.64
N SER A 95 4.66 0.98 -20.80
CA SER A 95 4.55 2.43 -20.69
C SER A 95 4.68 2.87 -19.23
N GLU A 96 4.92 4.17 -18.99
CA GLU A 96 5.04 4.73 -17.63
C GLU A 96 3.81 4.52 -16.73
N THR A 97 2.66 4.14 -17.32
CA THR A 97 1.40 3.92 -16.60
C THR A 97 0.91 2.48 -16.70
N ASP A 98 1.68 1.58 -17.30
CA ASP A 98 1.37 0.15 -17.41
C ASP A 98 1.76 -0.59 -16.13
N ALA A 99 1.07 -0.24 -15.04
CA ALA A 99 1.36 -0.72 -13.70
C ALA A 99 1.36 -2.25 -13.60
N LYS A 100 0.43 -2.92 -14.28
CA LYS A 100 0.32 -4.38 -14.25
C LYS A 100 1.58 -5.03 -14.81
N ARG A 101 2.00 -4.63 -16.02
CA ARG A 101 3.18 -5.23 -16.66
C ARG A 101 4.47 -4.91 -15.89
N MET A 102 4.60 -3.68 -15.37
CA MET A 102 5.73 -3.29 -14.52
C MET A 102 5.82 -4.10 -13.23
N LEU A 103 4.70 -4.25 -12.51
CA LEU A 103 4.66 -4.99 -11.24
C LEU A 103 4.80 -6.50 -11.44
N ASP A 104 4.23 -7.07 -12.51
CA ASP A 104 4.44 -8.48 -12.86
C ASP A 104 5.93 -8.78 -13.10
N ALA A 105 6.63 -7.91 -13.84
CA ALA A 105 8.07 -8.02 -14.09
C ALA A 105 8.92 -7.85 -12.82
N TYR A 106 8.59 -6.86 -11.98
CA TYR A 106 9.23 -6.64 -10.67
C TYR A 106 9.09 -7.89 -9.79
N ILE A 107 7.86 -8.39 -9.61
CA ILE A 107 7.57 -9.57 -8.79
C ILE A 107 8.28 -10.80 -9.34
N ALA A 108 8.28 -11.03 -10.66
CA ALA A 108 8.93 -12.19 -11.27
C ALA A 108 10.45 -12.18 -11.05
N SER A 109 11.06 -11.01 -11.12
CA SER A 109 12.52 -10.84 -11.04
C SER A 109 13.02 -10.90 -9.60
N GLU A 110 12.41 -10.15 -8.68
CA GLU A 110 12.85 -10.10 -7.28
C GLU A 110 12.49 -11.39 -6.51
N LEU A 111 11.41 -12.07 -6.90
CA LEU A 111 11.01 -13.35 -6.34
C LEU A 111 11.33 -14.52 -7.27
N ALA A 112 12.47 -14.46 -7.95
CA ALA A 112 12.95 -15.56 -8.78
C ALA A 112 13.25 -16.83 -7.95
N GLY A 113 13.30 -17.97 -8.63
CA GLY A 113 13.59 -19.28 -8.01
C GLY A 113 12.36 -19.97 -7.40
N GLY A 114 12.52 -21.28 -7.15
CA GLY A 114 11.46 -22.15 -6.64
C GLY A 114 11.08 -21.87 -5.18
N ALA A 115 12.04 -21.48 -4.35
CA ALA A 115 11.80 -21.16 -2.93
C ALA A 115 10.78 -20.02 -2.74
N ASN A 116 10.67 -19.11 -3.71
CA ASN A 116 9.79 -17.95 -3.67
C ASN A 116 8.45 -18.17 -4.38
N GLU A 117 8.15 -19.39 -4.88
CA GLU A 117 6.97 -19.64 -5.71
C GLU A 117 5.66 -19.26 -5.01
N GLY A 118 5.50 -19.62 -3.73
CA GLY A 118 4.29 -19.31 -2.97
C GLY A 118 4.07 -17.80 -2.82
N VAL A 119 5.12 -17.06 -2.50
CA VAL A 119 5.08 -15.59 -2.36
C VAL A 119 4.76 -14.94 -3.70
N ARG A 120 5.45 -15.36 -4.77
CA ARG A 120 5.23 -14.86 -6.14
C ARG A 120 3.79 -15.10 -6.60
N ARG A 121 3.23 -16.28 -6.35
CA ARG A 121 1.84 -16.62 -6.70
C ARG A 121 0.84 -15.73 -5.96
N HIS A 122 1.03 -15.51 -4.66
CA HIS A 122 0.17 -14.63 -3.87
C HIS A 122 0.22 -13.19 -4.37
N ALA A 123 1.42 -12.65 -4.61
CA ALA A 123 1.62 -11.30 -5.12
C ALA A 123 0.94 -11.08 -6.49
N LYS A 124 1.12 -12.01 -7.44
CA LYS A 124 0.45 -11.95 -8.76
C LYS A 124 -1.07 -12.07 -8.65
N ALA A 125 -1.58 -12.87 -7.72
CA ALA A 125 -3.02 -13.00 -7.50
C ALA A 125 -3.64 -11.71 -6.94
N ALA A 126 -2.99 -11.08 -5.95
CA ALA A 126 -3.42 -9.79 -5.42
C ALA A 126 -3.39 -8.69 -6.49
N LEU A 127 -2.32 -8.62 -7.28
CA LEU A 127 -2.19 -7.67 -8.39
C LEU A 127 -3.29 -7.85 -9.44
N THR A 128 -3.56 -9.10 -9.84
CA THR A 128 -4.62 -9.41 -10.80
C THR A 128 -5.98 -8.96 -10.29
N LEU A 129 -6.33 -9.30 -9.04
CA LEU A 129 -7.60 -8.89 -8.44
C LEU A 129 -7.77 -7.37 -8.38
N ALA A 130 -6.73 -6.65 -7.96
CA ALA A 130 -6.77 -5.19 -7.90
C ALA A 130 -6.95 -4.58 -9.30
N ASN A 131 -6.20 -5.07 -10.29
CA ASN A 131 -6.25 -4.61 -11.66
C ASN A 131 -7.60 -4.88 -12.34
N ASP A 132 -8.24 -6.00 -12.04
CA ASP A 132 -9.55 -6.34 -12.60
C ASP A 132 -10.64 -5.43 -12.02
N LEU A 133 -10.65 -5.26 -10.70
CA LEU A 133 -11.70 -4.51 -10.01
C LEU A 133 -11.62 -2.99 -10.20
N GLN A 134 -10.43 -2.42 -10.46
CA GLN A 134 -10.26 -0.97 -10.58
C GLN A 134 -11.03 -0.35 -11.76
N HIS A 135 -11.43 -1.16 -12.75
CA HIS A 135 -12.13 -0.71 -13.96
C HIS A 135 -13.64 -0.97 -13.93
N HIS A 136 -14.17 -1.53 -12.83
CA HIS A 136 -15.59 -1.87 -12.76
C HIS A 136 -16.45 -0.61 -12.67
N ARG A 137 -17.25 -0.38 -13.73
CA ARG A 137 -18.19 0.75 -13.85
C ARG A 137 -19.50 0.56 -13.07
N THR A 138 -19.68 -0.55 -12.36
CA THR A 138 -20.84 -0.86 -11.52
C THR A 138 -20.36 -1.32 -10.14
N ALA A 139 -19.47 -0.52 -9.54
CA ALA A 139 -18.81 -0.88 -8.29
C ALA A 139 -19.80 -0.84 -7.12
N ASN A 140 -20.02 -1.99 -6.48
CA ASN A 140 -20.63 -2.04 -5.15
C ASN A 140 -19.57 -1.99 -4.05
N PHE A 141 -20.00 -1.79 -2.80
CA PHE A 141 -19.11 -1.67 -1.65
C PHE A 141 -18.12 -2.84 -1.53
N ARG A 142 -18.58 -4.08 -1.78
CA ARG A 142 -17.72 -5.27 -1.70
C ARG A 142 -16.61 -5.24 -2.75
N GLN A 143 -16.91 -4.82 -3.98
CA GLN A 143 -15.91 -4.71 -5.05
C GLN A 143 -14.89 -3.62 -4.75
N ALA A 144 -15.34 -2.45 -4.28
CA ALA A 144 -14.43 -1.38 -3.88
C ALA A 144 -13.54 -1.78 -2.71
N ALA A 145 -14.10 -2.46 -1.69
CA ALA A 145 -13.36 -2.96 -0.55
C ALA A 145 -12.33 -4.04 -0.94
N LEU A 146 -12.71 -4.98 -1.82
CA LEU A 146 -11.77 -5.99 -2.35
C LEU A 146 -10.66 -5.37 -3.19
N CYS A 147 -10.97 -4.34 -4.00
CA CYS A 147 -9.97 -3.61 -4.76
C CYS A 147 -8.98 -2.88 -3.84
N ALA A 148 -9.48 -2.21 -2.80
CA ALA A 148 -8.68 -1.51 -1.80
C ALA A 148 -7.79 -2.47 -0.99
N GLU A 149 -8.31 -3.61 -0.56
CA GLU A 149 -7.55 -4.65 0.14
C GLU A 149 -6.43 -5.21 -0.76
N ALA A 150 -6.78 -5.63 -1.98
CA ALA A 150 -5.82 -6.18 -2.93
C ALA A 150 -4.72 -5.17 -3.28
N THR A 151 -5.08 -3.89 -3.47
CA THR A 151 -4.12 -2.80 -3.71
C THR A 151 -3.19 -2.62 -2.50
N THR A 152 -3.75 -2.59 -1.29
CA THR A 152 -2.96 -2.48 -0.04
C THR A 152 -2.02 -3.67 0.12
N SER A 153 -2.47 -4.88 -0.23
CA SER A 153 -1.65 -6.10 -0.21
C SER A 153 -0.47 -5.99 -1.19
N VAL A 154 -0.69 -5.55 -2.43
CA VAL A 154 0.39 -5.32 -3.42
C VAL A 154 1.41 -4.31 -2.90
N VAL A 155 0.95 -3.18 -2.33
CA VAL A 155 1.82 -2.15 -1.75
C VAL A 155 2.67 -2.70 -0.61
N ASN A 156 2.06 -3.45 0.30
CA ASN A 156 2.76 -4.04 1.44
C ASN A 156 3.79 -5.09 0.99
N ILE A 157 3.41 -5.96 0.04
CA ILE A 157 4.32 -6.96 -0.54
C ILE A 157 5.51 -6.26 -1.20
N ALA A 158 5.29 -5.23 -2.02
CA ALA A 158 6.36 -4.46 -2.66
C ALA A 158 7.27 -3.76 -1.64
N ALA A 159 6.71 -3.21 -0.57
CA ALA A 159 7.48 -2.60 0.52
C ALA A 159 8.36 -3.63 1.26
N VAL A 160 7.85 -4.85 1.46
CA VAL A 160 8.63 -5.96 2.06
C VAL A 160 9.75 -6.40 1.13
N ILE A 161 9.45 -6.68 -0.14
CA ILE A 161 10.45 -7.16 -1.11
C ILE A 161 11.56 -6.12 -1.34
N SER A 162 11.22 -4.83 -1.30
CA SER A 162 12.20 -3.74 -1.44
C SER A 162 13.05 -3.47 -0.19
N GLY A 163 12.87 -4.23 0.89
CA GLY A 163 13.61 -4.08 2.15
C GLY A 163 13.17 -2.88 3.01
N ARG A 164 12.14 -2.13 2.60
CA ARG A 164 11.63 -0.98 3.37
C ARG A 164 10.92 -1.38 4.66
N ARG A 165 10.62 -2.67 4.83
CA ARG A 165 10.03 -3.25 6.04
C ARG A 165 11.04 -4.08 6.86
N ASP A 166 12.32 -4.06 6.47
CA ASP A 166 13.35 -4.76 7.21
C ASP A 166 13.60 -4.03 8.54
N ARG A 167 13.76 -4.80 9.62
CA ARG A 167 14.17 -4.21 10.90
C ARG A 167 15.59 -3.69 10.76
N GLN A 168 15.81 -2.43 11.12
CA GLN A 168 17.17 -1.91 11.32
C GLN A 168 17.83 -2.79 12.39
N GLN A 169 18.92 -3.47 12.02
CA GLN A 169 19.80 -4.16 12.96
C GLN A 169 20.67 -3.16 13.71
#